data_AF-A0A7V5L2L9-F1
#
_entry.id   AF-A0A7V5L2L9-F1
#
_cell.length_a   1.000
_cell.length_b   1.000
_cell.length_c   1.000
_cell.angle_alpha   90.00
_cell.angle_beta   90.00
_cell.angle_gamma   90.00
#
_symmetry.space_group_name_H-M   'P 1'
#
loop_
_entity.id
_entity.type
_entity.pdbx_description
1 polymer ?
#
loop_
_entity_poly.entity_id
_entity_poly.type
_entity_poly.pdbx_seq_one_letter_code
_entity_poly.pdbx_strand_id
1 'polypeptide(L)' 'MKKIIYGESNFRKIKINNDYLYIDKTNYIETLEKSNESFFIFLRPRRFGKSLFLSTLQYY' A
#
# COMPACT_ATOMS: atom_id res chain seq x y z
N MET A 1 11.92 10.72 14.70
CA MET A 1 11.65 9.31 14.35
C MET A 1 10.31 9.22 13.64
N LYS A 2 10.22 8.56 12.49
CA LYS A 2 8.94 8.38 11.78
C LYS A 2 8.09 7.31 12.48
N LYS A 3 6.80 7.55 12.63
CA LYS A 3 5.83 6.64 13.26
C LYS A 3 5.54 5.46 12.34
N ILE A 4 5.55 4.25 12.90
CA ILE A 4 5.09 3.06 12.18
C ILE A 4 3.59 3.18 11.97
N ILE A 5 3.15 2.93 10.74
CA ILE A 5 1.74 2.93 10.38
C ILE A 5 1.11 1.67 10.98
N TYR A 6 0.30 1.83 12.01
CA TYR A 6 -0.42 0.73 12.64
C TYR A 6 -1.93 0.98 12.61
N GLY A 7 -2.63 0.34 11.68
CA GLY A 7 -4.09 0.46 11.55
C GLY A 7 -4.59 1.64 10.71
N GLU A 8 -3.73 2.62 10.39
CA GLU A 8 -4.04 3.66 9.40
C GLU A 8 -3.75 3.12 7.99
N SER A 9 -4.73 3.20 7.09
CA SER A 9 -4.59 2.71 5.71
C SER A 9 -4.88 3.77 4.65
N ASN A 10 -5.08 5.03 5.06
CA ASN A 10 -5.28 6.13 4.13
C ASN A 10 -3.92 6.64 3.61
N PHE A 11 -3.58 6.26 2.38
CA PHE A 11 -2.33 6.65 1.75
C PHE A 11 -2.17 8.17 1.62
N ARG A 12 -3.24 8.89 1.27
CA ARG A 12 -3.22 10.36 1.17
C ARG A 12 -2.84 11.02 2.49
N LYS A 13 -3.43 10.57 3.61
CA LYS A 13 -3.11 11.09 4.94
C LYS A 13 -1.66 10.80 5.33
N ILE A 14 -1.16 9.60 5.01
CA ILE A 14 0.23 9.20 5.25
C ILE A 14 1.21 10.03 4.40
N LYS A 15 0.84 10.36 3.14
CA LYS A 15 1.67 11.17 2.25
C LYS A 15 1.71 12.65 2.65
N ILE A 16 0.58 13.19 3.12
CA ILE A 16 0.49 14.59 3.61
C ILE A 16 1.20 14.73 4.96
N ASN A 17 0.99 13.77 5.87
CA ASN A 17 1.64 13.79 7.18
C ASN A 17 3.01 13.11 7.09
N ASN A 18 4.06 13.92 6.94
CA ASN A 18 5.44 13.45 6.76
C ASN A 18 6.05 12.72 7.99
N ASP A 19 5.24 12.54 9.04
CA ASP A 19 5.58 11.87 10.29
C ASP A 19 5.47 10.34 10.21
N TYR A 20 4.87 9.78 9.17
CA TYR A 20 4.67 8.33 9.05
C TYR A 20 5.77 7.65 8.21
N LEU A 21 6.15 6.46 8.63
CA LEU A 21 7.04 5.57 7.88
C LEU A 21 6.22 4.77 6.87
N TYR A 22 6.21 5.22 5.63
CA TYR A 22 5.67 4.48 4.50
C TYR A 22 6.79 3.70 3.80
N ILE A 23 6.63 2.38 3.68
CA ILE A 23 7.52 1.54 2.89
C ILE A 23 6.97 1.47 1.48
N ASP A 24 7.70 2.04 0.53
CA ASP A 24 7.27 2.03 -0.85
C ASP A 24 7.30 0.63 -1.45
N LYS A 25 6.19 0.25 -2.08
CA LYS A 25 5.96 -1.04 -2.74
C LYS A 25 5.41 -0.85 -4.16
N THR A 26 5.49 0.38 -4.69
CA THR A 26 5.01 0.72 -6.04
C THR A 26 5.75 -0.06 -7.14
N ASN A 27 6.99 -0.50 -6.90
CA ASN A 27 7.73 -1.37 -7.82
C ASN A 27 6.97 -2.68 -8.17
N TYR A 28 6.07 -3.15 -7.30
CA TYR A 28 5.26 -4.34 -7.57
C TYR A 28 4.05 -4.05 -8.47
N ILE A 29 3.67 -2.78 -8.67
CA ILE A 29 2.55 -2.39 -9.55
C ILE A 29 2.86 -2.81 -10.99
N GLU A 30 4.08 -2.54 -11.47
CA GLU A 30 4.51 -2.97 -12.80
C GLU A 30 4.40 -4.49 -12.98
N THR A 31 4.69 -5.27 -11.93
CA THR A 31 4.54 -6.73 -11.96
C THR A 31 3.08 -7.15 -12.07
N LEU A 32 2.17 -6.44 -11.37
CA LEU A 32 0.73 -6.67 -11.43
C LEU A 32 0.14 -6.29 -12.79
N GLU A 33 0.56 -5.17 -13.37
CA GLU A 33 0.10 -4.70 -14.68
C GLU A 33 0.58 -5.62 -15.82
N LYS A 34 1.77 -6.21 -15.70
CA LYS A 34 2.30 -7.18 -16.68
C LYS A 34 1.64 -8.55 -16.59
N SER A 35 1.04 -8.91 -15.46
CA SER A 35 0.30 -10.17 -15.37
C SER A 35 -1.04 -10.06 -16.09
N ASN A 36 -1.34 -11.05 -16.94
CA ASN A 36 -2.56 -11.10 -17.74
C ASN A 36 -3.78 -11.63 -16.95
N GLU A 37 -3.80 -11.36 -15.64
CA GLU A 37 -4.79 -11.89 -14.70
C GLU A 37 -5.93 -10.89 -14.52
N SER A 38 -7.17 -11.35 -14.57
CA SER A 38 -8.35 -10.49 -14.38
C SER A 38 -8.59 -10.11 -12.91
N PHE A 39 -7.99 -10.85 -11.96
CA PHE A 39 -8.21 -10.62 -10.53
C PHE A 39 -7.00 -11.04 -9.69
N PHE A 40 -6.68 -10.24 -8.66
CA PHE A 40 -5.60 -10.53 -7.73
C PHE A 40 -6.12 -10.77 -6.31
N ILE A 41 -5.68 -11.87 -5.71
CA ILE A 41 -5.94 -12.18 -4.30
C ILE A 41 -4.66 -11.98 -3.49
N PHE A 42 -4.68 -11.02 -2.57
CA PHE A 42 -3.56 -10.79 -1.65
C PHE A 42 -3.66 -11.72 -0.42
N LEU A 43 -3.14 -12.94 -0.53
CA LEU A 43 -3.04 -13.90 0.59
C LEU A 43 -1.92 -13.49 1.57
N ARG A 44 -2.25 -12.78 2.66
CA ARG A 44 -1.30 -12.47 3.77
C ARG A 44 -2.05 -12.30 5.12
N PRO A 45 -1.37 -12.28 6.29
CA PRO A 45 -1.99 -12.06 7.60
C PRO A 45 -2.71 -10.70 7.79
N ARG A 46 -3.48 -10.54 8.88
CA ARG A 46 -4.11 -9.27 9.27
C ARG A 46 -3.04 -8.19 9.52
N ARG A 47 -3.33 -6.92 9.18
CA ARG A 47 -2.43 -5.75 9.33
C ARG A 47 -1.15 -5.76 8.46
N PHE A 48 -1.04 -6.62 7.47
CA PHE A 48 0.11 -6.66 6.55
C PHE A 48 0.14 -5.56 5.45
N GLY A 49 -0.61 -4.47 5.62
CA GLY A 49 -0.60 -3.33 4.69
C GLY A 49 -1.36 -3.54 3.37
N LYS A 50 -2.25 -4.53 3.26
CA LYS A 50 -3.06 -4.76 2.06
C LYS A 50 -3.97 -3.57 1.72
N SER A 51 -4.74 -3.10 2.71
CA SER A 51 -5.63 -1.94 2.54
C SER A 51 -4.85 -0.67 2.20
N LEU A 52 -3.66 -0.50 2.78
CA LEU A 52 -2.78 0.62 2.48
C LEU A 52 -2.31 0.57 1.01
N PHE A 53 -1.89 -0.60 0.53
CA PHE A 53 -1.50 -0.77 -0.87
C PHE A 53 -2.63 -0.50 -1.85
N LEU A 54 -3.87 -0.93 -1.53
CA LEU A 54 -5.05 -0.59 -2.33
C LEU A 54 -5.32 0.93 -2.33
N SER A 55 -5.17 1.61 -1.18
CA SER A 55 -5.28 3.06 -1.13
C SER A 55 -4.19 3.74 -1.95
N THR A 56 -2.96 3.21 -1.96
CA THR A 56 -1.89 3.70 -2.84
C THR A 56 -2.28 3.56 -4.30
N LEU A 57 -2.80 2.41 -4.73
CA LEU A 57 -3.27 2.17 -6.10
C LEU A 57 -4.41 3.12 -6.52
N GLN A 58 -5.25 3.55 -5.59
CA GLN A 58 -6.31 4.54 -5.86
C GLN A 58 -5.77 5.94 -6.15
N TYR A 59 -4.57 6.27 -5.64
CA TYR A 59 -3.91 7.57 -5.79
C TYR A 59 -2.68 7.55 -6.72
N TYR A 60 -2.31 6.36 -7.20
CA TYR A 60 -1.33 6.15 -8.27
C TYR A 60 -1.98 6.58 -9.59
#